data_AF-A0A451GHE4-F1
#
_entry.id   AF-A0A451GHE4-F1
#
_cell.length_a   1.000
_cell.length_b   1.000
_cell.length_c   1.000
_cell.angle_alpha   90.00
_cell.angle_beta   90.00
_cell.angle_gamma   90.00
#
_symmetry.space_group_name_H-M   'P 1'
#
loop_
_entity.id
_entity.type
_entity.pdbx_description
1 polymer ?
#
loop_
_entity_poly.entity_id
_entity_poly.type
_entity_poly.pdbx_seq_one_letter_code
_entity_poly.pdbx_strand_id
1 'polypeptide(L)' 'MHSKIVAVDNRVLCVGSFNWLSAHLDGQYARHETSYVYRGEQVESEIELIRKGLNLRGK' A
#
# COMPACT_ATOMS: atom_id res chain seq x y z
N MET A 1 -0.30 12.84 3.03
CA MET A 1 0.35 11.68 2.42
C MET A 1 -0.71 10.88 1.68
N HIS A 2 -0.62 10.75 0.35
CA HIS A 2 -1.46 9.83 -0.41
C HIS A 2 -0.79 8.46 -0.36
N SER A 3 -1.36 7.52 0.38
CA SER A 3 -0.81 6.16 0.52
C SER A 3 -1.11 5.33 -0.72
N LYS A 4 -0.10 4.59 -1.19
CA LYS A 4 -0.20 3.60 -2.26
C LYS A 4 -0.15 2.24 -1.61
N ILE A 5 -1.01 1.34 -2.08
CA ILE A 5 -1.26 0.06 -1.41
C ILE A 5 -1.01 -1.07 -2.39
N VAL A 6 -0.36 -2.13 -1.93
CA VAL A 6 -0.31 -3.45 -2.59
C VAL A 6 -0.82 -4.45 -1.57
N ALA A 7 -1.87 -5.18 -1.92
CA ALA A 7 -2.40 -6.29 -1.13
C ALA A 7 -2.16 -7.59 -1.90
N VAL A 8 -1.68 -8.63 -1.20
CA VAL A 8 -1.50 -9.98 -1.76
C VAL A 8 -2.30 -10.96 -0.92
N ASP A 9 -3.26 -11.60 -1.58
CA ASP A 9 -4.30 -12.40 -0.95
C ASP A 9 -4.91 -11.65 0.25
N ASN A 10 -5.09 -12.34 1.36
CA ASN A 10 -5.61 -11.78 2.61
C ASN A 10 -4.57 -11.76 3.75
N ARG A 11 -3.28 -11.93 3.44
CA ARG A 11 -2.22 -12.11 4.46
C ARG A 11 -1.10 -11.08 4.41
N VAL A 12 -1.01 -10.26 3.35
CA VAL A 12 0.03 -9.24 3.21
C VAL A 12 -0.57 -7.93 2.70
N LEU A 13 -0.31 -6.85 3.45
CA LEU A 13 -0.64 -5.48 3.05
C LEU A 13 0.61 -4.62 3.11
N CYS A 14 1.00 -4.08 1.96
CA CYS A 14 2.08 -3.15 1.82
C CYS A 14 1.52 -1.74 1.63
N VAL A 15 1.98 -0.77 2.41
CA VAL A 15 1.55 0.64 2.33
C VAL A 15 2.78 1.53 2.20
N GLY A 16 2.80 2.40 1.19
CA GLY A 16 3.92 3.30 0.92
C GLY A 16 3.50 4.71 0.52
N SER A 17 4.43 5.67 0.62
CA SER A 17 4.22 7.08 0.25
C SER A 17 4.42 7.36 -1.26
N PHE A 18 5.13 6.49 -1.97
CA PHE A 18 5.45 6.63 -3.41
C PHE A 18 4.75 5.56 -4.27
N ASN A 19 4.76 5.74 -5.59
CA ASN A 19 4.26 4.71 -6.49
C ASN A 19 5.26 3.55 -6.57
N TRP A 20 4.77 2.32 -6.46
CA TRP A 20 5.62 1.13 -6.47
C TRP A 20 6.55 1.13 -7.69
N LEU A 21 7.84 0.85 -7.42
CA LEU A 21 8.92 0.84 -8.42
C LEU A 21 9.31 2.20 -9.02
N SER A 22 8.78 3.32 -8.50
CA SER A 22 9.14 4.68 -8.97
C SER A 22 9.90 5.51 -7.93
N ALA A 23 10.51 4.87 -6.92
CA ALA A 23 11.29 5.60 -5.92
C ALA A 23 12.50 6.24 -6.58
N HIS A 24 12.72 7.51 -6.28
CA HIS A 24 13.96 8.18 -6.66
C HIS A 24 15.14 7.58 -5.88
N LEU A 25 16.14 7.12 -6.61
CA LEU A 25 17.37 6.58 -6.06
C LEU A 25 18.46 7.65 -5.86
N ASP A 26 18.31 8.81 -6.53
CA ASP A 26 19.20 9.96 -6.47
C ASP A 26 18.43 11.30 -6.35
N GLY A 27 19.19 12.37 -6.09
CA GLY A 27 18.64 13.72 -5.96
C GLY A 27 18.10 14.07 -4.57
N GLN A 28 17.58 15.29 -4.46
CA GLN A 28 17.20 15.93 -3.20
C GLN A 28 16.13 15.17 -2.40
N TYR A 29 15.29 14.38 -3.08
CA TYR A 29 14.17 13.64 -2.48
C TYR A 29 14.39 12.13 -2.46
N ALA A 30 15.59 11.65 -2.81
CA ALA A 30 15.93 10.25 -2.68
C ALA A 30 15.75 9.77 -1.23
N ARG A 31 15.23 8.55 -1.05
CA ARG A 31 15.12 7.88 0.26
C ARG A 31 14.24 8.58 1.32
N HIS A 32 13.45 9.58 0.95
CA HIS A 32 12.48 10.21 1.85
C HIS A 32 11.14 9.47 1.91
N GLU A 33 11.03 8.40 1.14
CA GLU A 33 9.83 7.59 1.03
C GLU A 33 9.85 6.46 2.06
N THR A 34 8.71 6.20 2.68
CA THR A 34 8.54 5.15 3.69
C THR A 34 7.57 4.10 3.19
N SER A 35 7.86 2.84 3.49
CA SER A 35 6.96 1.72 3.22
C SER A 35 6.89 0.79 4.43
N TYR A 36 5.67 0.31 4.71
CA TYR A 36 5.39 -0.65 5.77
C TYR A 36 4.81 -1.92 5.15
N VAL A 37 5.17 -3.06 5.73
CA VAL A 37 4.60 -4.36 5.36
C VAL A 37 3.95 -4.97 6.58
N TYR A 38 2.63 -5.08 6.55
CA TYR A 38 1.82 -5.77 7.55
C TYR A 38 1.58 -7.20 7.07
N ARG A 39 1.78 -8.17 7.97
CA ARG A 39 1.64 -9.61 7.67
C ARG A 39 0.84 -10.33 8.75
N GLY A 40 0.18 -11.40 8.36
CA GLY A 40 -0.56 -12.29 9.25
C GLY A 40 -2.07 -12.09 9.17
N GLU A 41 -2.83 -12.94 9.87
CA GLU A 41 -4.30 -13.01 9.74
C GLU A 41 -5.00 -11.71 10.20
N GLN A 42 -4.35 -10.93 11.06
CA GLN A 42 -4.86 -9.66 11.57
C GLN A 42 -5.05 -8.60 10.47
N VAL A 43 -4.41 -8.77 9.30
CA VAL A 43 -4.46 -7.81 8.19
C VAL A 43 -5.62 -8.07 7.22
N GLU A 44 -6.27 -9.23 7.32
CA GLU A 44 -7.34 -9.65 6.39
C GLU A 44 -8.53 -8.68 6.40
N SER A 45 -8.96 -8.25 7.59
CA SER A 45 -10.09 -7.34 7.74
C SER A 45 -9.84 -5.99 7.05
N GLU A 46 -8.63 -5.47 7.14
CA GLU A 46 -8.22 -4.22 6.49
C GLU A 46 -8.19 -4.38 4.96
N ILE A 47 -7.63 -5.49 4.46
CA ILE A 47 -7.60 -5.79 3.02
C ILE A 47 -9.04 -5.87 2.46
N GLU A 48 -9.95 -6.55 3.16
CA GLU A 48 -11.33 -6.67 2.73
C GLU A 48 -12.08 -5.33 2.75
N LEU A 49 -11.82 -4.47 3.74
CA LEU A 49 -12.37 -3.12 3.79
C LEU A 49 -11.89 -2.26 2.62
N ILE A 50 -10.59 -2.29 2.32
CA ILE A 50 -9.99 -1.57 1.19
C ILE A 50 -10.62 -2.08 -0.13
N ARG A 51 -10.71 -3.40 -0.32
CA ARG A 51 -11.29 -4.02 -1.52
C ARG A 51 -12.76 -3.61 -1.72
N LYS A 52 -13.57 -3.64 -0.66
CA LYS A 52 -14.96 -3.17 -0.70
C LYS A 52 -15.04 -1.70 -1.10
N GLY A 53 -14.20 -0.85 -0.51
CA GLY A 53 -14.12 0.57 -0.83
C GLY A 53 -13.74 0.85 -2.29
N LEU A 54 -12.89 0.03 -2.90
CA LEU A 54 -12.54 0.12 -4.32
C LEU A 54 -13.72 -0.32 -5.22
N ASN A 55 -14.37 -1.43 -4.90
CA ASN A 55 -15.51 -1.94 -5.66
C ASN A 55 -16.70 -0.96 -5.69
N LEU A 56 -16.88 -0.16 -4.63
CA LEU A 56 -17.91 0.88 -4.59
C LEU A 56 -17.62 2.07 -5.51
N ARG A 57 -16.36 2.33 -5.84
CA ARG A 57 -15.93 3.46 -6.72
C ARG A 57 -15.90 3.06 -8.19
N GLY A 58 -15.84 1.77 -8.48
CA GLY A 58 -15.85 1.22 -9.85
C GLY A 58 -17.26 1.02 -10.43
N LYS A 59 -18.31 1.45 -9.72
CA LYS A 59 -19.69 1.53 -10.20
C LYS A 59 -20.06 2.98 -10.46
#